data_AF-U5S0R5-F1
#
_entry.id   AF-U5S0R5-F1
#
_cell.length_a   1.000
_cell.length_b   1.000
_cell.length_c   1.000
_cell.angle_alpha   90.00
_cell.angle_beta   90.00
_cell.angle_gamma   90.00
#
_symmetry.space_group_name_H-M   'P 1'
#
loop_
_entity.id
_entity.type
_entity.pdbx_description
1 polymer ?
#
loop_
_entity_poly.entity_id
_entity_poly.type
_entity_poly.pdbx_seq_one_letter_code
_entity_poly.pdbx_strand_id
1 'polypeptide(L)'
;SLQEDSSQPGGYGWSKPINPHSQGYATSAPFYYMASKMIKNLGYMTLRPPILPNVAMGVLSGIGELGRHSKVVNPSHGTMIRMTFYWITDLPLTPT
;
A
#
# COMPACT_ATOMS: atom_id res chain seq x y z
N SER A 1 -4.76 16.92 -6.71
CA SER A 1 -5.97 16.16 -7.10
C SER A 1 -5.65 15.35 -8.34
N LEU A 2 -6.33 14.22 -8.54
CA LEU A 2 -6.34 13.51 -9.83
C LEU A 2 -6.97 14.44 -10.88
N GLN A 3 -6.34 14.55 -12.04
CA GLN A 3 -6.81 15.35 -13.19
C GLN A 3 -6.77 14.48 -14.44
N GLU A 4 -7.51 14.85 -15.47
CA GLU A 4 -7.41 14.18 -16.77
C GLU A 4 -6.02 14.42 -17.37
N ASP A 5 -5.35 13.34 -17.74
CA ASP A 5 -4.01 13.33 -18.30
C ASP A 5 -3.95 12.29 -19.43
N SER A 6 -3.94 12.78 -20.66
CA SER A 6 -3.90 11.97 -21.88
C SER A 6 -2.55 11.28 -22.13
N SER A 7 -1.52 11.60 -21.35
CA SER A 7 -0.21 10.95 -21.43
C SER A 7 -0.11 9.66 -20.62
N GLN A 8 -1.07 9.42 -19.70
CA GLN A 8 -1.15 8.21 -18.89
C GLN A 8 -2.12 7.21 -19.57
N PRO A 9 -1.81 5.90 -19.62
CA PRO A 9 -2.69 4.90 -20.25
C PRO A 9 -4.12 4.84 -19.71
N GLY A 10 -4.35 5.38 -18.50
CA GLY A 10 -5.65 5.46 -17.85
C GLY A 10 -6.39 6.79 -18.00
N GLY A 11 -5.87 7.76 -18.77
CA GLY A 11 -6.53 9.04 -19.04
C GLY A 11 -6.63 10.00 -17.84
N TYR A 12 -6.20 9.59 -16.66
CA TYR A 12 -6.15 10.39 -15.44
C TYR A 12 -4.75 10.30 -14.82
N GLY A 13 -4.18 11.46 -14.47
CA GLY A 13 -2.82 11.60 -13.96
C GLY A 13 -2.74 12.62 -12.82
N TRP A 14 -1.55 12.73 -12.23
CA TRP A 14 -1.28 13.68 -11.16
C TRP A 14 -0.67 14.96 -11.75
N SER A 15 -1.28 16.11 -11.44
CA SER A 15 -0.95 17.46 -11.96
C SER A 15 0.52 17.92 -11.81
N LYS A 16 1.32 17.26 -10.97
CA LYS A 16 2.76 17.51 -10.85
C LYS A 16 3.50 16.23 -11.18
N PRO A 17 4.65 16.27 -11.90
CA PRO A 17 5.48 15.09 -12.10
C PRO A 17 5.97 14.61 -10.73
N ILE A 18 5.23 13.67 -10.16
CA ILE A 18 5.57 12.97 -8.94
C ILE A 18 6.78 12.11 -9.31
N ASN A 19 7.90 12.29 -8.62
CA ASN A 19 9.09 11.46 -8.87
C ASN A 19 8.68 9.97 -8.75
N PRO A 20 9.33 9.04 -9.48
CA PRO A 20 8.91 7.64 -9.51
C PRO A 20 8.81 7.01 -8.11
N HIS A 21 9.62 7.47 -7.15
CA HIS A 21 9.59 7.01 -5.78
C HIS A 21 8.33 7.44 -5.02
N SER A 22 7.84 8.65 -5.28
CA SER A 22 6.65 9.24 -4.69
C SER A 22 5.35 8.76 -5.34
N GLN A 23 5.42 8.19 -6.55
CA GLN A 23 4.25 7.59 -7.21
C GLN A 23 3.71 6.40 -6.40
N GLY A 24 4.59 5.52 -5.89
CA GLY A 24 4.18 4.40 -5.04
C GLY A 24 3.48 4.84 -3.74
N TYR A 25 3.80 6.02 -3.22
CA TYR A 25 3.09 6.61 -2.08
C TYR A 25 1.75 7.22 -2.50
N ALA A 26 1.72 7.95 -3.62
CA ALA A 26 0.52 8.60 -4.12
C ALA A 26 -0.60 7.60 -4.51
N THR A 27 -0.25 6.47 -5.11
CA THR A 27 -1.20 5.41 -5.50
C THR A 27 -1.75 4.63 -4.31
N SER A 28 -0.99 4.54 -3.22
CA SER A 28 -1.40 3.74 -2.07
C SER A 28 -2.44 4.42 -1.17
N ALA A 29 -2.51 5.75 -1.15
CA ALA A 29 -3.49 6.50 -0.36
C ALA A 29 -4.95 6.25 -0.79
N PRO A 30 -5.32 6.29 -2.09
CA PRO A 30 -6.66 5.93 -2.51
C PRO A 30 -6.98 4.45 -2.27
N PHE A 31 -6.04 3.54 -2.51
CA PHE A 31 -6.22 2.11 -2.21
C PHE A 31 -6.55 1.89 -0.73
N TYR A 32 -5.79 2.55 0.15
CA TYR A 32 -6.01 2.53 1.59
C TYR A 32 -7.42 2.99 1.96
N TYR A 33 -7.88 4.12 1.40
CA TYR A 33 -9.21 4.65 1.69
C TYR A 33 -10.32 3.70 1.23
N MET A 34 -10.20 3.13 0.03
CA MET A 34 -11.20 2.22 -0.52
C MET A 34 -11.28 0.91 0.26
N ALA A 35 -10.14 0.29 0.59
CA ALA A 35 -10.10 -0.92 1.40
C ALA A 35 -10.64 -0.68 2.82
N SER A 36 -10.26 0.43 3.45
CA SER A 36 -10.78 0.79 4.77
C SER A 36 -12.31 0.99 4.74
N LYS A 37 -12.83 1.63 3.70
CA LYS A 37 -14.28 1.84 3.53
C LYS A 37 -15.02 0.52 3.32
N MET A 38 -14.44 -0.40 2.54
CA MET A 38 -15.00 -1.74 2.35
C MET A 38 -15.15 -2.48 3.69
N ILE A 39 -14.07 -2.54 4.49
CA ILE A 39 -14.09 -3.26 5.77
C ILE A 39 -15.07 -2.61 6.75
N LYS A 40 -15.10 -1.27 6.81
CA LYS A 40 -16.08 -0.54 7.64
C LYS A 40 -17.53 -0.79 7.22
N ASN A 41 -17.79 -0.89 5.91
CA ASN A 41 -19.12 -1.20 5.40
C ASN A 41 -19.57 -2.63 5.75
N LEU A 42 -18.64 -3.55 6.01
CA LEU A 42 -18.94 -4.89 6.51
C LEU A 42 -19.25 -4.92 8.02
N GLY A 43 -19.19 -3.78 8.71
CA GLY A 43 -19.43 -3.66 10.15
C GLY A 43 -18.19 -3.84 11.02
N TYR A 44 -17.00 -3.96 10.41
CA TYR A 44 -15.73 -4.18 11.11
C TYR A 44 -14.93 -2.88 11.27
N MET A 45 -14.14 -2.82 12.33
CA MET A 45 -13.26 -1.69 12.60
C MET A 45 -11.95 -1.81 11.80
N THR A 46 -11.45 -0.66 11.34
CA THR A 46 -10.11 -0.55 10.77
C THR A 46 -9.32 0.51 11.52
N LEU A 47 -8.17 0.15 12.07
CA LEU A 47 -7.25 1.04 12.74
C LEU A 47 -6.00 1.25 11.89
N ARG A 48 -5.61 2.52 11.78
CA ARG A 48 -4.34 2.92 11.18
C ARG A 48 -3.34 3.21 12.30
N PRO A 49 -2.35 2.35 12.54
CA PRO A 49 -1.33 2.68 13.51
C PRO A 49 -0.46 3.85 13.01
N PRO A 50 -0.05 4.77 13.90
CA PRO A 50 0.92 5.81 13.56
C PRO A 50 2.31 5.19 13.37
N ILE A 51 2.91 5.41 12.19
CA ILE A 51 4.31 5.14 11.79
C ILE A 51 4.94 3.95 12.53
N LEU A 52 4.47 2.75 12.22
CA LEU A 52 5.05 1.49 12.70
C LEU A 52 5.89 0.81 11.60
N PRO A 53 6.80 -0.13 11.94
CA PRO A 53 7.66 -0.79 10.97
C PRO A 53 6.87 -1.63 9.96
N ASN A 54 6.59 -1.04 8.81
CA ASN A 54 5.97 -1.65 7.64
C ASN A 54 6.73 -2.89 7.14
N VAL A 55 8.07 -2.89 7.22
CA VAL A 55 8.89 -4.02 6.77
C VAL A 55 8.58 -5.29 7.55
N ALA A 56 8.46 -5.20 8.87
CA ALA A 56 8.13 -6.35 9.71
C ALA A 56 6.75 -6.93 9.37
N MET A 57 5.76 -6.06 9.15
CA MET A 57 4.43 -6.48 8.72
C MET A 57 4.43 -7.13 7.34
N GLY A 58 5.33 -6.70 6.43
CA GLY A 58 5.47 -7.32 5.12
C GLY A 58 6.05 -8.72 5.17
N VAL A 59 7.02 -8.94 6.06
CA VAL A 59 7.55 -10.29 6.31
C VAL A 59 6.48 -11.16 6.97
N LEU A 60 5.78 -10.63 7.98
CA LEU A 60 4.73 -11.37 8.69
C LEU A 60 3.56 -11.79 7.79
N SER A 61 3.20 -10.95 6.80
CA SER A 61 2.12 -11.23 5.84
C SER A 61 2.55 -12.06 4.63
N GLY A 62 3.78 -12.60 4.64
CA GLY A 62 4.28 -13.43 3.54
C GLY A 62 4.52 -12.69 2.23
N ILE A 63 4.56 -11.34 2.24
CA ILE A 63 4.82 -10.53 1.02
C ILE A 63 6.25 -10.76 0.51
N GLY A 64 7.18 -11.09 1.39
CA GLY A 64 8.56 -11.39 1.03
C GLY A 64 9.44 -11.49 2.27
N GLU A 65 10.75 -11.54 2.04
CA GLU A 65 11.74 -11.73 3.11
C GLU A 65 12.49 -10.44 3.46
N LEU A 66 13.09 -10.40 4.64
CA LEU A 66 13.95 -9.29 5.03
C LEU A 66 15.26 -9.34 4.23
N GLY A 67 15.46 -8.35 3.36
CA GLY A 67 16.72 -8.20 2.63
C GLY A 67 17.80 -7.48 3.45
N ARG A 68 19.06 -7.64 3.04
CA ARG A 68 20.24 -6.98 3.63
C ARG A 68 20.10 -5.46 3.73
N HIS A 69 19.39 -4.84 2.78
CA HIS A 69 19.13 -3.39 2.75
C HIS A 69 17.95 -2.96 3.65
N SER A 70 17.54 -3.80 4.60
CA SER A 70 16.43 -3.54 5.54
C SER A 70 15.11 -3.18 4.85
N LYS A 71 14.82 -3.81 3.71
CA LYS A 71 13.51 -3.74 3.02
C LYS A 71 13.02 -5.15 2.74
N VAL A 72 11.71 -5.28 2.53
CA VAL A 72 11.10 -6.53 2.06
C VAL A 72 11.55 -6.78 0.62
N VAL A 73 12.00 -8.00 0.36
CA VAL A 73 12.34 -8.52 -0.98
C VAL A 73 11.23 -9.49 -1.37
N ASN A 74 10.41 -9.09 -2.33
CA ASN A 74 9.36 -9.93 -2.87
C ASN A 74 9.93 -10.86 -3.97
N PRO A 75 9.52 -12.13 -4.04
CA PRO A 75 10.05 -13.07 -5.03
C PRO A 75 9.76 -12.69 -6.48
N SER A 76 8.67 -11.97 -6.75
CA SER A 76 8.25 -11.59 -8.12
C SER A 76 8.76 -10.22 -8.57
N HIS A 77 8.93 -9.26 -7.64
CA HIS A 77 9.29 -7.87 -7.97
C HIS A 77 10.56 -7.36 -7.25
N GLY A 78 11.24 -8.22 -6.50
CA GLY A 78 12.42 -7.87 -5.72
C GLY A 78 12.14 -6.76 -4.70
N THR A 79 12.99 -5.73 -4.71
CA THR A 79 12.86 -4.55 -3.83
C THR A 79 12.01 -3.44 -4.45
N MET A 80 11.47 -3.65 -5.66
CA MET A 80 10.70 -2.66 -6.41
C MET A 80 9.24 -2.58 -5.91
N ILE A 81 9.04 -2.72 -4.60
CA ILE A 81 7.73 -2.63 -3.96
C ILE A 81 7.74 -1.56 -2.86
N ARG A 82 6.61 -0.92 -2.65
CA ARG A 82 6.40 0.04 -1.56
C ARG A 82 5.29 -0.45 -0.66
N MET A 83 5.66 -0.96 0.51
CA MET A 83 4.70 -1.09 1.61
C MET A 83 4.53 0.27 2.26
N THR A 84 3.40 0.93 2.01
CA THR A 84 3.15 2.28 2.51
C THR A 84 2.23 2.29 3.72
N PHE A 85 1.24 1.38 3.74
CA PHE A 85 0.23 1.28 4.78
C PHE A 85 -0.07 -0.17 5.10
N TYR A 86 -0.54 -0.39 6.32
CA TYR A 86 -1.25 -1.58 6.73
C TYR A 86 -2.35 -1.14 7.72
N TRP A 87 -3.35 -1.99 7.88
CA TRP A 87 -4.44 -1.78 8.84
C TRP A 87 -4.47 -2.93 9.82
N ILE A 88 -4.88 -2.61 11.05
CA ILE A 88 -5.31 -3.61 12.01
C ILE A 88 -6.83 -3.62 11.95
N THR A 89 -7.42 -4.81 11.85
CA THR A 89 -8.87 -4.97 11.78
C THR A 89 -9.29 -6.18 12.61
N ASP A 90 -10.52 -6.12 13.10
CA ASP A 90 -11.23 -7.20 13.77
C ASP A 90 -11.99 -8.11 12.78
N LEU A 91 -11.93 -7.82 11.48
CA LEU A 91 -12.42 -8.70 10.43
C LEU A 91 -11.69 -10.06 10.51
N PRO A 92 -12.40 -11.19 10.67
CA PRO A 92 -11.77 -12.51 10.73
C PRO A 92 -11.17 -12.88 9.37
N LEU A 93 -9.85 -12.78 9.26
CA LEU A 93 -9.08 -13.15 8.07
C LEU A 93 -8.26 -14.39 8.38
N THR A 94 -8.16 -15.29 7.40
CA THR A 94 -7.22 -16.41 7.49
C THR A 94 -5.80 -15.88 7.33
N PRO A 95 -4.87 -16.19 8.25
CA PRO A 95 -3.48 -15.80 8.11
C PRO A 95 -2.85 -16.52 6.91
N THR A 96 -1.93 -15.84 6.25
CA THR A 96 -1.12 -16.34 5.14
C THR A 96 0.12 -17.08 5.62
#